data_AF-A0A349UMT6-F1
#
_entry.id   AF-A0A349UMT6-F1
#
_cell.length_a   1.000
_cell.length_b   1.000
_cell.length_c   1.000
_cell.angle_alpha   90.00
_cell.angle_beta   90.00
_cell.angle_gamma   90.00
#
_symmetry.space_group_name_H-M   'P 1'
#
loop_
_entity.id
_entity.type
_entity.pdbx_description
1 polymer ?
#
loop_
_entity_poly.entity_id
_entity_poly.type
_entity_poly.pdbx_seq_one_letter_code
_entity_poly.pdbx_strand_id
1 'polypeptide(L)'
;MKRFALIAWFLLPAVALADDAPSRAEFVSAPGKAHQVVYVVDLHPRCAADWPTIRDGLLRSIARLNPRQSFCILAAGPEAPLADGNALAEATNDRKLAAAKFLADLKPASAEVDLPKAFERAFALLAATNKPDRLVYFLTDREPPDADGLLTRLGEWNAKKDVRIVVYYYDPLRRQPEALLRIAADHGGSFKNNWPLTPAQQLADKLGDAFQPCVEPVTGGEINWTRGELIAVGTGKAQGTSGQAVMMAKRAASLVAARNAILLMDGIRAGAGGGFRNVARGHIRVDAVLEDFRELSSTFDPRTRVATVRLAAPLYGARGVVELKGGLLTGDAGERAERLDAARGDAEVIVIDARGVGLAPSMLPKILSADGKALFAPGDLPAEALAARPVALFVYREQVGVRRETDAPILSPIARAKVVAAEAGRIDPELDKSVRAAFSRPLILTAGRAAENDPTSVVLTQSADKVLMLSGEWFELMKAGKLVIVTDVKSVKP
;
A
#
# COMPACT_ATOMS: atom_id res chain seq x y z
N MET A 1 -35.96 -7.90 37.60
CA MET A 1 -34.51 -7.81 37.93
C MET A 1 -33.72 -8.18 36.68
N LYS A 2 -33.17 -7.20 35.97
CA LYS A 2 -32.38 -7.37 34.74
C LYS A 2 -30.90 -7.53 35.10
N ARG A 3 -30.25 -8.59 34.62
CA ARG A 3 -28.78 -8.76 34.72
C ARG A 3 -28.14 -8.07 33.52
N PHE A 4 -27.34 -7.04 33.80
CA PHE A 4 -26.45 -6.38 32.85
C PHE A 4 -25.21 -7.25 32.61
N ALA A 5 -24.93 -7.54 31.34
CA ALA A 5 -23.66 -8.07 30.90
C ALA A 5 -22.66 -6.92 30.73
N LEU A 6 -21.59 -6.95 31.51
CA LEU A 6 -20.42 -6.08 31.40
C LEU A 6 -19.61 -6.56 30.19
N ILE A 7 -19.64 -5.83 29.08
CA ILE A 7 -18.74 -6.07 27.94
C ILE A 7 -17.50 -5.20 28.15
N ALA A 8 -16.35 -5.88 28.18
CA ALA A 8 -15.02 -5.35 28.43
C ALA A 8 -14.61 -4.29 27.39
N TRP A 9 -14.16 -3.15 27.91
CA TRP A 9 -13.39 -2.13 27.20
C TRP A 9 -11.94 -2.62 27.01
N PHE A 10 -11.45 -2.63 25.76
CA PHE A 10 -10.03 -2.79 25.45
C PHE A 10 -9.51 -1.56 24.67
N LEU A 11 -8.66 -0.79 25.36
CA LEU A 11 -7.39 -0.17 24.94
C LEU A 11 -7.23 0.42 23.51
N LEU A 12 -7.34 1.74 23.42
CA LEU A 12 -6.41 2.57 22.64
C LEU A 12 -5.21 2.92 23.56
N PRO A 13 -3.96 2.96 23.06
CA PRO A 13 -2.83 3.39 23.88
C PRO A 13 -2.99 4.87 24.23
N ALA A 14 -2.90 5.18 25.53
CA ALA A 14 -2.84 6.54 26.04
C ALA A 14 -1.57 7.21 25.49
N VAL A 15 -1.75 8.12 24.52
CA VAL A 15 -0.71 9.03 24.05
C VAL A 15 -0.57 10.11 25.12
N ALA A 16 0.54 10.11 25.84
CA ALA A 16 0.90 11.19 26.75
C ALA A 16 1.14 12.48 25.92
N LEU A 17 0.39 13.53 26.25
CA LEU A 17 0.49 14.84 25.62
C LEU A 17 1.67 15.61 26.27
N ALA A 18 2.67 15.96 25.46
CA ALA A 18 3.65 16.98 25.79
C ALA A 18 3.11 18.36 25.37
N ASP A 19 3.21 19.36 26.25
CA ASP A 19 2.72 20.72 26.04
C ASP A 19 3.62 21.57 25.13
N ASP A 20 2.96 22.48 24.39
CA ASP A 20 3.40 23.76 23.81
C ASP A 20 4.33 23.84 22.57
N ALA A 21 4.31 22.84 21.68
CA ALA A 21 4.68 23.07 20.28
C ALA A 21 3.41 23.29 19.42
N PRO A 22 3.37 24.28 18.48
CA PRO A 22 2.25 24.43 17.56
C PRO A 22 2.16 23.19 16.65
N SER A 23 1.27 22.25 16.99
CA SER A 23 1.00 21.04 16.24
C SER A 23 0.33 21.36 14.89
N ARG A 24 0.77 20.67 13.83
CA ARG A 24 0.50 20.98 12.43
C ARG A 24 -0.56 20.03 11.86
N ALA A 25 -1.53 20.54 11.10
CA ALA A 25 -2.47 19.68 10.38
C ALA A 25 -1.76 19.07 9.16
N GLU A 26 -1.53 17.76 9.18
CA GLU A 26 -0.82 17.03 8.12
C GLU A 26 -1.69 15.89 7.57
N PHE A 27 -2.18 16.04 6.34
CA PHE A 27 -2.64 14.90 5.54
C PHE A 27 -1.47 14.45 4.65
N VAL A 28 -0.91 13.30 5.00
CA VAL A 28 0.09 12.50 4.26
C VAL A 28 1.45 13.12 3.89
N SER A 29 1.67 14.41 3.57
CA SER A 29 3.05 14.90 3.31
C SER A 29 3.28 16.41 3.09
N ALA A 30 2.34 17.31 3.40
CA ALA A 30 2.55 18.76 3.18
C ALA A 30 2.24 19.59 4.44
N PRO A 31 3.19 20.39 4.97
CA PRO A 31 2.98 21.20 6.17
C PRO A 31 2.03 22.36 5.87
N GLY A 32 0.82 22.35 6.45
CA GLY A 32 -0.17 23.42 6.32
C GLY A 32 -0.55 24.06 7.66
N LYS A 33 -0.54 25.41 7.71
CA LYS A 33 -0.99 26.22 8.88
C LYS A 33 -2.52 26.43 8.93
N ALA A 34 -3.31 25.57 8.29
CA ALA A 34 -4.76 25.81 8.16
C ALA A 34 -5.44 25.82 9.54
N HIS A 35 -6.14 26.91 9.88
CA HIS A 35 -6.92 26.98 11.13
C HIS A 35 -8.30 26.34 10.95
N GLN A 36 -8.76 26.20 9.71
CA GLN A 36 -10.11 25.73 9.39
C GLN A 36 -10.05 24.70 8.28
N VAL A 37 -10.55 23.50 8.57
CA VAL A 37 -10.41 22.34 7.69
C VAL A 37 -11.77 21.72 7.43
N VAL A 38 -12.24 21.72 6.18
CA VAL A 38 -13.44 20.97 5.77
C VAL A 38 -13.01 19.76 4.94
N TYR A 39 -13.44 18.57 5.32
CA TYR A 39 -13.27 17.36 4.53
C TYR A 39 -14.53 17.14 3.69
N VAL A 40 -14.46 17.30 2.37
CA VAL A 40 -15.52 16.93 1.43
C VAL A 40 -15.22 15.53 0.93
N VAL A 41 -16.08 14.56 1.27
CA VAL A 41 -15.88 13.14 1.02
C VAL A 41 -16.91 12.65 0.03
N ASP A 42 -16.45 12.22 -1.15
CA ASP A 42 -17.28 11.53 -2.13
C ASP A 42 -17.58 10.11 -1.65
N LEU A 43 -18.87 9.80 -1.49
CA LEU A 43 -19.37 8.50 -1.06
C LEU A 43 -19.96 7.69 -2.20
N HIS A 44 -19.57 7.98 -3.44
CA HIS A 44 -19.98 7.22 -4.60
C HIS A 44 -19.76 5.70 -4.38
N PRO A 45 -20.64 4.81 -4.88
CA PRO A 45 -20.53 3.36 -4.67
C PRO A 45 -19.17 2.75 -5.06
N ARG A 46 -18.46 3.35 -6.02
CA ARG A 46 -17.13 2.90 -6.41
C ARG A 46 -16.08 3.09 -5.31
N CYS A 47 -16.27 4.05 -4.40
CA CYS A 47 -15.46 4.21 -3.19
C CYS A 47 -15.63 3.05 -2.20
N ALA A 48 -16.61 2.14 -2.36
CA ALA A 48 -16.87 1.06 -1.40
C ALA A 48 -15.66 0.17 -1.13
N ALA A 49 -14.91 -0.19 -2.17
CA ALA A 49 -13.70 -1.00 -2.04
C ALA A 49 -12.58 -0.26 -1.28
N ASP A 50 -12.50 1.06 -1.47
CA ASP A 50 -11.43 1.90 -0.94
C ASP A 50 -11.82 2.62 0.35
N TRP A 51 -13.07 2.49 0.79
CA TRP A 51 -13.61 3.20 1.94
C TRP A 51 -12.84 2.96 3.24
N PRO A 52 -12.46 1.72 3.62
CA PRO A 52 -11.66 1.51 4.82
C PRO A 52 -10.37 2.33 4.80
N THR A 53 -9.74 2.40 3.63
CA THR A 53 -8.50 3.11 3.38
C THR A 53 -8.68 4.64 3.45
N ILE A 54 -9.72 5.17 2.80
CA ILE A 54 -10.12 6.58 2.83
C ILE A 54 -10.43 7.01 4.27
N ARG A 55 -11.23 6.20 4.97
CA ARG A 55 -11.61 6.39 6.38
C ARG A 55 -10.39 6.46 7.28
N ASP A 56 -9.46 5.53 7.15
CA ASP A 56 -8.23 5.52 7.96
C ASP A 56 -7.35 6.75 7.68
N GLY A 57 -7.31 7.21 6.42
CA GLY A 57 -6.65 8.46 6.04
C GLY A 57 -7.27 9.68 6.74
N LEU A 58 -8.60 9.78 6.69
CA LEU A 58 -9.38 10.83 7.38
C LEU A 58 -9.12 10.81 8.89
N LEU A 59 -9.22 9.64 9.54
CA LEU A 59 -8.98 9.47 10.97
C LEU A 59 -7.58 9.93 11.38
N ARG A 60 -6.54 9.56 10.61
CA ARG A 60 -5.17 10.01 10.87
C ARG A 60 -5.02 11.53 10.75
N SER A 61 -5.64 12.14 9.76
CA SER A 61 -5.60 13.60 9.57
C SER A 61 -6.31 14.34 10.70
N ILE A 62 -7.50 13.88 11.09
CA ILE A 62 -8.29 14.47 12.18
C ILE A 62 -7.55 14.33 13.51
N ALA A 63 -6.96 13.17 13.79
CA ALA A 63 -6.20 12.93 15.02
C ALA A 63 -5.05 13.93 15.21
N ARG A 64 -4.42 14.37 14.11
CA ARG A 64 -3.29 15.33 14.10
C ARG A 64 -3.70 16.79 14.25
N LEU A 65 -4.98 17.12 14.10
CA LEU A 65 -5.45 18.49 14.29
C LEU A 65 -5.21 18.94 15.73
N ASN A 66 -4.80 20.19 15.93
CA ASN A 66 -4.61 20.75 17.26
C ASN A 66 -5.91 21.39 17.78
N PRO A 67 -6.10 21.55 19.10
CA PRO A 67 -7.35 22.11 19.64
C PRO A 67 -7.70 23.54 19.17
N ARG A 68 -6.74 24.34 18.68
CA ARG A 68 -6.99 25.69 18.12
C ARG A 68 -7.54 25.65 16.69
N GLN A 69 -7.40 24.50 16.01
CA GLN A 69 -7.96 24.27 14.69
C GLN A 69 -9.42 23.83 14.80
N SER A 70 -10.21 24.17 13.77
CA SER A 70 -11.59 23.74 13.67
C SER A 70 -11.79 22.89 12.42
N PHE A 71 -12.65 21.89 12.49
CA PHE A 71 -12.91 20.99 11.37
C PHE A 71 -14.38 20.58 11.22
N CYS A 72 -14.71 20.09 10.02
CA CYS A 72 -16.01 19.49 9.71
C CYS A 72 -15.82 18.42 8.62
N ILE A 73 -16.65 17.37 8.63
CA ILE A 73 -16.68 16.34 7.59
C ILE A 73 -18.03 16.46 6.88
N LEU A 74 -18.00 16.61 5.57
CA LEU A 74 -19.14 16.68 4.68
C LEU A 74 -19.09 15.50 3.73
N ALA A 75 -20.02 14.56 3.88
CA ALA A 75 -20.20 13.50 2.89
C ALA A 75 -21.13 14.00 1.78
N ALA A 76 -20.71 13.85 0.53
CA ALA A 76 -21.44 14.33 -0.65
C ALA A 76 -22.57 13.35 -1.04
N GLY A 77 -23.49 13.06 -0.11
CA GLY A 77 -24.66 12.22 -0.34
C GLY A 77 -25.97 12.89 0.14
N PRO A 78 -27.14 12.41 -0.29
CA PRO A 78 -28.43 13.08 -0.06
C PRO A 78 -28.86 13.14 1.42
N GLU A 79 -28.34 12.25 2.27
CA GLU A 79 -28.78 12.11 3.67
C GLU A 79 -27.64 12.14 4.71
N ALA A 80 -26.44 12.60 4.35
CA ALA A 80 -25.31 12.46 5.26
C ALA A 80 -25.48 13.30 6.56
N PRO A 81 -25.54 12.67 7.76
CA PRO A 81 -25.58 13.41 9.00
C PRO A 81 -24.25 14.15 9.23
N LEU A 82 -24.32 15.36 9.78
CA LEU A 82 -23.15 16.13 10.18
C LEU A 82 -22.63 15.60 11.50
N ALA A 83 -21.34 15.23 11.57
CA ALA A 83 -20.73 14.74 12.80
C ALA A 83 -20.89 15.70 14.00
N ASP A 84 -21.03 17.01 13.76
CA ASP A 84 -21.07 18.03 14.82
C ASP A 84 -22.07 19.19 14.62
N GLY A 85 -23.09 19.01 13.76
CA GLY A 85 -24.19 19.99 13.64
C GLY A 85 -23.79 21.32 13.00
N ASN A 86 -23.92 21.42 11.67
CA ASN A 86 -23.98 22.68 10.90
C ASN A 86 -22.87 23.73 11.10
N ALA A 87 -21.78 23.41 11.81
CA ALA A 87 -20.71 24.33 12.14
C ALA A 87 -19.34 23.62 12.11
N LEU A 88 -18.27 24.43 12.02
CA LEU A 88 -16.91 23.96 12.26
C LEU A 88 -16.71 23.75 13.77
N ALA A 89 -16.37 22.53 14.17
CA ALA A 89 -16.10 22.19 15.57
C ALA A 89 -14.60 22.34 15.87
N GLU A 90 -14.25 22.81 17.06
CA GLU A 90 -12.86 22.79 17.52
C GLU A 90 -12.36 21.34 17.63
N ALA A 91 -11.09 21.11 17.28
CA ALA A 91 -10.50 19.77 17.27
C ALA A 91 -10.09 19.28 18.67
N THR A 92 -11.04 19.30 19.60
CA THR A 92 -10.92 18.69 20.93
C THR A 92 -10.97 17.16 20.82
N ASN A 93 -10.47 16.45 21.84
CA ASN A 93 -10.46 14.99 21.84
C ASN A 93 -11.88 14.39 21.71
N ASP A 94 -12.87 15.00 22.37
CA ASP A 94 -14.26 14.55 22.29
C ASP A 94 -14.84 14.68 20.89
N ARG A 95 -14.58 15.80 20.21
CA ARG A 95 -15.03 16.04 18.82
C ARG A 95 -14.31 15.12 17.83
N LYS A 96 -13.01 14.86 18.01
CA LYS A 96 -12.27 13.86 17.22
C LYS A 96 -12.83 12.46 17.41
N LEU A 97 -13.19 12.07 18.63
CA LEU A 97 -13.81 10.77 18.91
C LEU A 97 -15.21 10.66 18.30
N ALA A 98 -16.01 11.73 18.36
CA ALA A 98 -17.31 11.79 17.70
C ALA A 98 -17.17 11.64 16.17
N ALA A 99 -16.22 12.36 15.57
CA ALA A 99 -15.88 12.22 14.15
C ALA A 99 -15.44 10.79 13.79
N ALA A 100 -14.69 10.11 14.67
CA ALA A 100 -14.28 8.74 14.44
C ALA A 100 -15.46 7.75 14.43
N LYS A 101 -16.42 7.91 15.36
CA LYS A 101 -17.66 7.13 15.37
C LYS A 101 -18.49 7.39 14.12
N PHE A 102 -18.66 8.66 13.76
CA PHE A 102 -19.35 9.04 12.53
C PHE A 102 -18.75 8.37 11.29
N LEU A 103 -17.43 8.41 11.14
CA LEU A 103 -16.71 7.78 10.04
C LEU A 103 -16.81 6.25 10.05
N ALA A 104 -16.93 5.62 11.22
CA ALA A 104 -17.13 4.17 11.32
C ALA A 104 -18.52 3.73 10.83
N ASP A 105 -19.54 4.55 11.08
CA ASP A 105 -20.93 4.30 10.70
C ASP A 105 -21.22 4.69 9.24
N LEU A 106 -20.40 5.57 8.66
CA LEU A 106 -20.53 6.03 7.29
C LEU A 106 -20.30 4.88 6.30
N LYS A 107 -21.25 4.69 5.39
CA LYS A 107 -21.19 3.70 4.31
C LYS A 107 -21.29 4.42 2.97
N PRO A 108 -20.45 4.09 1.98
CA PRO A 108 -20.65 4.53 0.61
C PRO A 108 -22.05 4.13 0.16
N ALA A 109 -22.85 5.13 -0.23
CA ALA A 109 -24.27 4.98 -0.45
C ALA A 109 -24.56 4.75 -1.93
N SER A 110 -25.61 3.97 -2.26
CA SER A 110 -26.07 3.73 -3.64
C SER A 110 -26.70 4.97 -4.32
N ALA A 111 -26.79 6.08 -3.60
CA ALA A 111 -27.48 7.28 -4.07
C ALA A 111 -26.55 8.21 -4.85
N GLU A 112 -27.16 9.09 -5.63
CA GLU A 112 -26.48 10.12 -6.41
C GLU A 112 -25.71 11.09 -5.50
N VAL A 113 -24.46 11.38 -5.88
CA VAL A 113 -23.55 12.24 -5.13
C VAL A 113 -23.69 13.67 -5.65
N ASP A 114 -24.12 14.59 -4.78
CA ASP A 114 -24.25 16.01 -5.09
C ASP A 114 -23.02 16.79 -4.60
N LEU A 115 -21.95 16.73 -5.40
CA LEU A 115 -20.70 17.45 -5.11
C LEU A 115 -20.89 18.97 -5.02
N PRO A 116 -21.61 19.64 -5.95
CA PRO A 116 -21.84 21.08 -5.85
C PRO A 116 -22.45 21.50 -4.51
N LYS A 117 -23.48 20.80 -4.02
CA LYS A 117 -24.11 21.14 -2.73
C LYS A 117 -23.17 20.91 -1.54
N ALA A 118 -22.34 19.87 -1.58
CA ALA A 118 -21.34 19.62 -0.55
C ALA A 118 -20.29 20.75 -0.49
N PHE A 119 -19.83 21.22 -1.66
CA PHE A 119 -18.91 22.36 -1.73
C PHE A 119 -19.55 23.68 -1.34
N GLU A 120 -20.78 23.96 -1.80
CA GLU A 120 -21.55 25.14 -1.37
C GLU A 120 -21.59 25.22 0.16
N ARG A 121 -21.88 24.09 0.80
CA ARG A 121 -21.90 23.97 2.25
C ARG A 121 -20.52 24.16 2.87
N ALA A 122 -19.47 23.58 2.29
CA ALA A 122 -18.10 23.76 2.76
C ALA A 122 -17.70 25.25 2.78
N PHE A 123 -17.98 25.97 1.69
CA PHE A 123 -17.70 27.39 1.58
C PHE A 123 -18.56 28.23 2.52
N ALA A 124 -19.84 27.91 2.70
CA ALA A 124 -20.71 28.58 3.68
C ALA A 124 -20.17 28.44 5.12
N LEU A 125 -19.70 27.24 5.50
CA LEU A 125 -19.10 26.98 6.81
C LEU A 125 -17.81 27.79 7.03
N LEU A 126 -16.95 27.87 6.01
CA LEU A 126 -15.69 28.62 6.05
C LEU A 126 -15.92 30.14 6.01
N ALA A 127 -16.99 30.62 5.36
CA ALA A 127 -17.35 32.02 5.31
C ALA A 127 -17.97 32.54 6.62
N ALA A 128 -18.64 31.67 7.38
CA ALA A 128 -19.30 32.01 8.65
C ALA A 128 -18.32 32.36 9.80
N THR A 129 -17.03 32.45 9.52
CA THR A 129 -15.98 32.54 10.51
C THR A 129 -14.85 33.44 10.01
N ASN A 130 -14.29 34.23 10.92
CA ASN A 130 -13.27 35.24 10.59
C ASN A 130 -11.82 34.74 10.73
N LYS A 131 -11.61 33.43 10.97
CA LYS A 131 -10.24 32.90 11.10
C LYS A 131 -9.57 32.80 9.72
N PRO A 132 -8.26 33.10 9.61
CA PRO A 132 -7.50 32.94 8.38
C PRO A 132 -7.18 31.46 8.07
N ASP A 133 -6.53 31.22 6.94
CA ASP A 133 -6.01 29.91 6.52
C ASP A 133 -7.08 28.81 6.42
N ARG A 134 -7.95 28.96 5.42
CA ARG A 134 -9.05 28.04 5.13
C ARG A 134 -8.61 26.94 4.17
N LEU A 135 -9.00 25.70 4.45
CA LEU A 135 -8.60 24.53 3.69
C LEU A 135 -9.79 23.60 3.48
N VAL A 136 -9.97 23.15 2.24
CA VAL A 136 -10.85 22.05 1.88
C VAL A 136 -9.98 20.88 1.44
N TYR A 137 -10.19 19.73 2.07
CA TYR A 137 -9.73 18.44 1.55
C TYR A 137 -10.86 17.82 0.75
N PHE A 138 -10.68 17.65 -0.55
CA PHE A 138 -11.64 16.98 -1.41
C PHE A 138 -11.18 15.55 -1.70
N LEU A 139 -11.94 14.56 -1.23
CA LEU A 139 -11.63 13.15 -1.34
C LEU A 139 -12.59 12.51 -2.34
N THR A 140 -12.12 12.03 -3.49
CA THR A 140 -12.97 11.41 -4.53
C THR A 140 -12.23 10.36 -5.35
N ASP A 141 -12.93 9.36 -5.87
CA ASP A 141 -12.40 8.32 -6.76
C ASP A 141 -12.67 8.59 -8.25
N ARG A 142 -13.36 9.68 -8.58
CA ARG A 142 -13.79 10.00 -9.95
C ARG A 142 -13.77 11.48 -10.25
N GLU A 143 -13.79 11.81 -11.53
CA GLU A 143 -14.11 13.17 -11.93
C GLU A 143 -15.61 13.47 -11.70
N PRO A 144 -15.96 14.68 -11.27
CA PRO A 144 -17.35 15.12 -11.22
C PRO A 144 -17.98 15.00 -12.63
N PRO A 145 -19.22 14.48 -12.76
CA PRO A 145 -19.89 14.39 -14.06
C PRO A 145 -20.02 15.74 -14.78
N ASP A 146 -20.24 16.82 -14.01
CA ASP A 146 -20.24 18.21 -14.47
C ASP A 146 -19.02 18.95 -13.92
N ALA A 147 -17.84 18.55 -14.40
CA ALA A 147 -16.56 19.11 -13.98
C ALA A 147 -16.45 20.62 -14.24
N ASP A 148 -16.87 21.09 -15.42
CA ASP A 148 -16.79 22.51 -15.77
C ASP A 148 -17.77 23.34 -14.96
N GLY A 149 -19.01 22.89 -14.76
CA GLY A 149 -19.97 23.57 -13.91
C GLY A 149 -19.51 23.66 -12.45
N LEU A 150 -18.90 22.58 -11.92
CA LEU A 150 -18.29 22.61 -10.59
C LEU A 150 -17.12 23.61 -10.52
N LEU A 151 -16.21 23.60 -11.50
CA LEU A 151 -15.09 24.55 -11.58
C LEU A 151 -15.56 26.01 -11.61
N THR A 152 -16.59 26.33 -12.40
CA THR A 152 -17.19 27.67 -12.44
C THR A 152 -17.69 28.09 -11.06
N ARG A 153 -18.49 27.24 -10.39
CA ARG A 153 -19.03 27.54 -9.06
C ARG A 153 -17.95 27.68 -8.00
N LEU A 154 -16.93 26.81 -8.02
CA LEU A 154 -15.78 26.95 -7.13
C LEU A 154 -15.04 28.26 -7.36
N GLY A 155 -14.91 28.71 -8.61
CA GLY A 155 -14.38 30.02 -8.96
C GLY A 155 -15.16 31.17 -8.34
N GLU A 156 -16.50 31.09 -8.35
CA GLU A 156 -17.39 32.08 -7.74
C GLU A 156 -17.30 32.07 -6.20
N TRP A 157 -17.41 30.90 -5.56
CA TRP A 157 -17.35 30.78 -4.10
C TRP A 157 -15.98 31.13 -3.53
N ASN A 158 -14.92 30.92 -4.30
CA ASN A 158 -13.54 31.18 -3.91
C ASN A 158 -12.91 32.30 -4.75
N ALA A 159 -13.67 33.33 -5.10
CA ALA A 159 -13.19 34.44 -5.93
C ALA A 159 -11.96 35.16 -5.32
N LYS A 160 -11.86 35.17 -3.98
CA LYS A 160 -10.73 35.76 -3.24
C LYS A 160 -9.50 34.85 -3.13
N LYS A 161 -9.61 33.58 -3.55
CA LYS A 161 -8.56 32.55 -3.44
C LYS A 161 -8.01 32.40 -2.01
N ASP A 162 -8.84 32.63 -1.01
CA ASP A 162 -8.50 32.53 0.41
C ASP A 162 -8.76 31.14 0.99
N VAL A 163 -9.43 30.26 0.23
CA VAL A 163 -9.61 28.84 0.54
C VAL A 163 -8.69 28.01 -0.35
N ARG A 164 -7.84 27.17 0.24
CA ARG A 164 -7.06 26.19 -0.52
C ARG A 164 -7.87 24.91 -0.72
N ILE A 165 -7.81 24.30 -1.90
CA ILE A 165 -8.44 23.00 -2.16
C ILE A 165 -7.38 21.95 -2.46
N VAL A 166 -7.17 21.03 -1.52
CA VAL A 166 -6.29 19.87 -1.70
C VAL A 166 -7.15 18.69 -2.13
N VAL A 167 -6.88 18.16 -3.33
CA VAL A 167 -7.63 17.05 -3.89
C VAL A 167 -6.87 15.74 -3.64
N TYR A 168 -7.53 14.79 -2.98
CA TYR A 168 -7.12 13.41 -2.88
C TYR A 168 -7.95 12.58 -3.84
N TYR A 169 -7.27 12.09 -4.89
CA TYR A 169 -7.88 11.29 -5.92
C TYR A 169 -7.56 9.81 -5.69
N TYR A 170 -8.63 9.02 -5.52
CA TYR A 170 -8.60 7.59 -5.23
C TYR A 170 -8.97 6.80 -6.50
N ASP A 171 -8.20 6.95 -7.57
CA ASP A 171 -8.36 6.11 -8.76
C ASP A 171 -7.28 5.03 -8.81
N PRO A 172 -7.64 3.74 -8.66
CA PRO A 172 -6.67 2.65 -8.80
C PRO A 172 -6.01 2.62 -10.18
N LEU A 173 -6.71 3.13 -11.21
CA LEU A 173 -6.19 3.20 -12.58
C LEU A 173 -5.24 4.38 -12.80
N ARG A 174 -5.09 5.27 -11.81
CA ARG A 174 -4.25 6.48 -11.87
C ARG A 174 -4.43 7.26 -13.17
N ARG A 175 -5.67 7.38 -13.65
CA ARG A 175 -5.96 8.33 -14.74
C ARG A 175 -5.52 9.72 -14.27
N GLN A 176 -5.19 10.60 -15.21
CA GLN A 176 -4.96 12.00 -14.88
C GLN A 176 -6.31 12.71 -14.97
N PRO A 177 -6.99 12.99 -13.85
CA PRO A 177 -8.25 13.71 -13.87
C PRO A 177 -7.98 15.19 -14.10
N GLU A 178 -8.02 15.63 -15.36
CA GLU A 178 -7.78 17.02 -15.75
C GLU A 178 -8.61 18.01 -14.93
N ALA A 179 -9.89 17.69 -14.66
CA ALA A 179 -10.76 18.54 -13.88
C ALA A 179 -10.30 18.67 -12.42
N LEU A 180 -9.92 17.56 -11.79
CA LEU A 180 -9.46 17.56 -10.40
C LEU A 180 -8.08 18.21 -10.24
N LEU A 181 -7.20 18.05 -11.24
CA LEU A 181 -5.94 18.76 -11.33
C LEU A 181 -6.18 20.28 -11.39
N ARG A 182 -7.12 20.72 -12.24
CA ARG A 182 -7.55 22.13 -12.34
C ARG A 182 -8.15 22.63 -11.03
N ILE A 183 -9.04 21.89 -10.37
CA ILE A 183 -9.60 22.27 -9.07
C ILE A 183 -8.48 22.53 -8.04
N ALA A 184 -7.48 21.66 -7.96
CA ALA A 184 -6.38 21.87 -7.04
C ALA A 184 -5.53 23.09 -7.40
N ALA A 185 -5.18 23.23 -8.69
CA ALA A 185 -4.31 24.30 -9.19
C ALA A 185 -4.98 25.68 -9.09
N ASP A 186 -6.22 25.81 -9.59
CA ASP A 186 -6.98 27.05 -9.66
C ASP A 186 -7.27 27.61 -8.26
N HIS A 187 -7.25 26.78 -7.22
CA HIS A 187 -7.53 27.17 -5.84
C HIS A 187 -6.30 27.10 -4.93
N GLY A 188 -5.09 27.20 -5.48
CA GLY A 188 -3.84 27.32 -4.71
C GLY A 188 -3.57 26.15 -3.77
N GLY A 189 -4.14 24.98 -4.07
CA GLY A 189 -3.96 23.76 -3.31
C GLY A 189 -2.98 22.80 -3.99
N SER A 190 -3.20 21.50 -3.79
CA SER A 190 -2.35 20.47 -4.38
C SER A 190 -3.18 19.25 -4.75
N PHE A 191 -2.87 18.66 -5.89
CA PHE A 191 -3.44 17.39 -6.29
C PHE A 191 -2.57 16.24 -5.77
N LYS A 192 -3.20 15.26 -5.13
CA LYS A 192 -2.56 14.07 -4.59
C LYS A 192 -3.28 12.86 -5.17
N ASN A 193 -2.65 12.24 -6.17
CA ASN A 193 -3.00 10.90 -6.63
C ASN A 193 -2.43 9.86 -5.67
N ASN A 194 -2.75 10.02 -4.39
CA ASN A 194 -2.27 9.18 -3.32
C ASN A 194 -3.42 8.31 -2.86
N TRP A 195 -3.58 7.18 -3.56
CA TRP A 195 -3.68 5.91 -2.84
C TRP A 195 -2.75 6.03 -1.62
N PRO A 196 -3.16 5.80 -0.36
CA PRO A 196 -2.14 5.53 0.62
C PRO A 196 -1.44 4.31 0.07
N LEU A 197 -0.21 4.54 -0.38
CA LEU A 197 0.73 3.52 -0.80
C LEU A 197 0.42 2.29 0.05
N THR A 198 0.21 1.13 -0.59
CA THR A 198 0.03 -0.09 0.20
C THR A 198 1.13 -0.14 1.26
N PRO A 199 0.94 -0.75 2.44
CA PRO A 199 2.02 -0.79 3.45
C PRO A 199 3.38 -1.17 2.84
N ALA A 200 3.38 -2.06 1.84
CA ALA A 200 4.52 -2.40 1.01
C ALA A 200 5.08 -1.23 0.18
N GLN A 201 4.25 -0.47 -0.53
CA GLN A 201 4.71 0.73 -1.24
C GLN A 201 5.20 1.83 -0.27
N GLN A 202 4.62 1.99 0.93
CA GLN A 202 5.14 2.93 1.94
C GLN A 202 6.52 2.49 2.43
N LEU A 203 6.71 1.19 2.62
CA LEU A 203 7.99 0.61 2.96
C LEU A 203 9.00 0.82 1.82
N ALA A 204 8.60 0.61 0.56
CA ALA A 204 9.43 0.84 -0.62
C ALA A 204 9.89 2.31 -0.72
N ASP A 205 8.97 3.25 -0.54
CA ASP A 205 9.29 4.69 -0.58
C ASP A 205 10.21 5.09 0.58
N LYS A 206 10.02 4.53 1.78
CA LYS A 206 10.90 4.77 2.93
C LYS A 206 12.32 4.23 2.72
N LEU A 207 12.46 3.10 2.04
CA LEU A 207 13.76 2.51 1.70
C LEU A 207 14.58 3.44 0.79
N GLY A 208 13.91 4.32 0.02
CA GLY A 208 14.53 5.34 -0.82
C GLY A 208 15.43 4.75 -1.91
N ASP A 209 16.35 5.56 -2.43
CA ASP A 209 17.22 5.19 -3.56
C ASP A 209 18.28 4.13 -3.20
N ALA A 210 18.44 3.80 -1.91
CA ALA A 210 19.38 2.78 -1.46
C ALA A 210 18.98 1.35 -1.89
N PHE A 211 17.73 1.18 -2.32
CA PHE A 211 17.17 -0.08 -2.79
C PHE A 211 16.55 0.13 -4.17
N GLN A 212 16.75 -0.82 -5.06
CA GLN A 212 16.10 -0.77 -6.37
C GLN A 212 14.87 -1.69 -6.37
N PRO A 213 13.90 -1.45 -7.27
CA PRO A 213 12.81 -2.38 -7.46
C PRO A 213 13.31 -3.78 -7.86
N CYS A 214 12.84 -4.80 -7.16
CA CYS A 214 12.95 -6.20 -7.53
C CYS A 214 12.03 -6.46 -8.74
N VAL A 215 12.63 -6.51 -9.92
CA VAL A 215 11.95 -6.71 -11.21
C VAL A 215 12.51 -7.97 -11.85
N GLU A 216 11.61 -8.90 -12.17
CA GLU A 216 11.93 -10.12 -12.89
C GLU A 216 11.47 -9.98 -14.35
N PRO A 217 12.40 -9.96 -15.32
CA PRO A 217 12.03 -9.97 -16.72
C PRO A 217 11.56 -11.35 -17.13
N VAL A 218 10.46 -11.40 -17.88
CA VAL A 218 9.86 -12.64 -18.36
C VAL A 218 9.47 -12.45 -19.82
N THR A 219 9.37 -13.52 -20.59
CA THR A 219 8.99 -13.40 -22.01
C THR A 219 7.65 -12.67 -22.15
N GLY A 220 7.65 -11.54 -22.88
CA GLY A 220 6.47 -10.71 -23.09
C GLY A 220 6.28 -9.58 -22.06
N GLY A 221 7.19 -9.41 -21.09
CA GLY A 221 7.15 -8.28 -20.15
C GLY A 221 8.03 -8.47 -18.92
N GLU A 222 7.52 -8.09 -17.75
CA GLU A 222 8.24 -8.16 -16.48
C GLU A 222 7.27 -8.28 -15.30
N ILE A 223 7.73 -8.84 -14.18
CA ILE A 223 7.04 -8.88 -12.90
C ILE A 223 7.79 -7.98 -11.93
N ASN A 224 7.14 -6.90 -11.50
CA ASN A 224 7.68 -5.97 -10.50
C ASN A 224 7.18 -6.38 -9.11
N TRP A 225 8.00 -7.17 -8.41
CA TRP A 225 7.69 -7.71 -7.09
C TRP A 225 7.65 -6.64 -5.99
N THR A 226 8.43 -5.56 -6.16
CA THR A 226 8.41 -4.41 -5.23
C THR A 226 7.09 -3.66 -5.29
N ARG A 227 6.62 -3.36 -6.51
CA ARG A 227 5.36 -2.62 -6.70
C ARG A 227 4.13 -3.51 -6.62
N GLY A 228 4.32 -4.83 -6.72
CA GLY A 228 3.24 -5.79 -6.85
C GLY A 228 2.49 -5.62 -8.17
N GLU A 229 3.20 -5.43 -9.27
CA GLU A 229 2.62 -5.19 -10.60
C GLU A 229 3.24 -6.14 -11.63
N LEU A 230 2.42 -6.70 -12.51
CA LEU A 230 2.83 -7.38 -13.73
C LEU A 230 2.76 -6.38 -14.88
N ILE A 231 3.82 -6.24 -15.65
CA ILE A 231 3.90 -5.30 -16.76
C ILE A 231 4.10 -6.08 -18.05
N ALA A 232 3.06 -6.13 -18.88
CA ALA A 232 3.09 -6.79 -20.17
C ALA A 232 3.36 -5.81 -21.31
N VAL A 233 4.11 -6.26 -22.32
CA VAL A 233 4.47 -5.47 -23.50
C VAL A 233 3.89 -6.13 -24.73
N GLY A 234 3.22 -5.35 -25.58
CA GLY A 234 2.70 -5.82 -26.85
C GLY A 234 3.09 -4.90 -27.99
N THR A 235 3.21 -5.47 -29.19
CA THR A 235 3.55 -4.74 -30.41
C THR A 235 2.51 -4.98 -31.49
N GLY A 236 2.30 -3.98 -32.34
CA GLY A 236 1.34 -4.03 -33.44
C GLY A 236 1.86 -3.26 -34.64
N LYS A 237 1.76 -3.81 -35.84
CA LYS A 237 2.28 -3.20 -37.07
C LYS A 237 1.18 -2.47 -37.84
N ALA A 238 1.41 -1.23 -38.22
CA ALA A 238 0.51 -0.43 -39.04
C ALA A 238 0.77 -0.65 -40.54
N GLN A 239 -0.29 -0.59 -41.36
CA GLN A 239 -0.16 -0.62 -42.82
C GLN A 239 0.36 0.72 -43.40
N GLY A 240 0.25 1.82 -42.65
CA GLY A 240 0.71 3.16 -43.03
C GLY A 240 0.88 4.07 -41.83
N THR A 241 1.05 5.36 -42.06
CA THR A 241 1.25 6.40 -41.02
C THR A 241 0.05 7.30 -40.80
N SER A 242 -1.09 7.00 -41.44
CA SER A 242 -2.34 7.72 -41.18
C SER A 242 -2.78 7.54 -39.73
N GLY A 243 -3.46 8.54 -39.16
CA GLY A 243 -3.94 8.46 -37.76
C GLY A 243 -4.78 7.20 -37.49
N GLN A 244 -5.60 6.79 -38.45
CA GLN A 244 -6.37 5.54 -38.37
C GLN A 244 -5.48 4.29 -38.32
N ALA A 245 -4.45 4.20 -39.18
CA ALA A 245 -3.53 3.07 -39.18
C ALA A 245 -2.72 2.98 -37.88
N VAL A 246 -2.31 4.13 -37.33
CA VAL A 246 -1.63 4.22 -36.03
C VAL A 246 -2.55 3.74 -34.90
N MET A 247 -3.81 4.20 -34.87
CA MET A 247 -4.79 3.75 -33.87
C MET A 247 -5.05 2.25 -33.94
N MET A 248 -5.19 1.68 -35.15
CA MET A 248 -5.36 0.23 -35.31
C MET A 248 -4.13 -0.55 -34.82
N ALA A 249 -2.92 -0.08 -35.13
CA ALA A 249 -1.70 -0.71 -34.64
C ALA A 249 -1.57 -0.66 -33.11
N LYS A 250 -1.92 0.47 -32.48
CA LYS A 250 -1.97 0.59 -31.01
C LYS A 250 -2.99 -0.35 -30.38
N ARG A 251 -4.19 -0.50 -30.99
CA ARG A 251 -5.19 -1.48 -30.53
C ARG A 251 -4.67 -2.92 -30.63
N ALA A 252 -4.03 -3.27 -31.74
CA ALA A 252 -3.40 -4.58 -31.91
C ALA A 252 -2.31 -4.82 -30.87
N ALA A 253 -1.43 -3.83 -30.64
CA ALA A 253 -0.40 -3.88 -29.61
C ALA A 253 -0.99 -4.07 -28.20
N SER A 254 -2.08 -3.39 -27.88
CA SER A 254 -2.79 -3.55 -26.60
C SER A 254 -3.37 -4.95 -26.42
N LEU A 255 -3.97 -5.54 -27.47
CA LEU A 255 -4.45 -6.94 -27.43
C LEU A 255 -3.30 -7.94 -27.23
N VAL A 256 -2.16 -7.70 -27.88
CA VAL A 256 -0.95 -8.53 -27.70
C VAL A 256 -0.41 -8.38 -26.27
N ALA A 257 -0.40 -7.17 -25.72
CA ALA A 257 0.03 -6.92 -24.34
C ALA A 257 -0.90 -7.63 -23.34
N ALA A 258 -2.22 -7.57 -23.55
CA ALA A 258 -3.21 -8.28 -22.75
C ALA A 258 -3.01 -9.82 -22.80
N ARG A 259 -2.75 -10.38 -23.99
CA ARG A 259 -2.37 -11.79 -24.14
C ARG A 259 -1.09 -12.13 -23.39
N ASN A 260 -0.05 -11.30 -23.54
CA ASN A 260 1.21 -11.49 -22.83
C ASN A 260 1.02 -11.38 -21.33
N ALA A 261 0.11 -10.55 -20.83
CA ALA A 261 -0.22 -10.50 -19.42
C ALA A 261 -0.74 -11.84 -18.91
N ILE A 262 -1.68 -12.47 -19.61
CA ILE A 262 -2.18 -13.82 -19.27
C ILE A 262 -1.03 -14.83 -19.22
N LEU A 263 -0.13 -14.79 -20.21
CA LEU A 263 1.04 -15.67 -20.24
C LEU A 263 2.04 -15.40 -19.11
N LEU A 264 2.18 -14.14 -18.68
CA LEU A 264 3.01 -13.76 -17.55
C LEU A 264 2.42 -14.24 -16.23
N MET A 265 1.08 -14.25 -16.09
CA MET A 265 0.42 -14.75 -14.87
C MET A 265 0.80 -16.19 -14.56
N ASP A 266 1.00 -16.97 -15.61
CA ASP A 266 1.42 -18.37 -15.54
C ASP A 266 2.80 -18.57 -14.89
N GLY A 267 3.71 -17.61 -15.12
CA GLY A 267 5.06 -17.59 -14.54
C GLY A 267 5.10 -17.04 -13.12
N ILE A 268 3.99 -16.50 -12.59
CA ILE A 268 3.98 -15.99 -11.22
C ILE A 268 4.10 -17.16 -10.24
N ARG A 269 5.10 -17.06 -9.38
CA ARG A 269 5.34 -17.99 -8.29
C ARG A 269 4.39 -17.69 -7.15
N ALA A 270 3.50 -18.63 -6.86
CA ALA A 270 2.59 -18.50 -5.73
C ALA A 270 3.36 -18.76 -4.41
N GLY A 271 4.20 -19.78 -4.35
CA GLY A 271 5.05 -20.11 -3.19
C GLY A 271 5.63 -21.53 -3.29
N ALA A 272 5.81 -22.21 -2.15
CA ALA A 272 6.44 -23.52 -2.02
C ALA A 272 5.89 -24.65 -2.91
N GLY A 273 4.62 -24.55 -3.31
CA GLY A 273 3.96 -25.51 -4.21
C GLY A 273 4.21 -25.26 -5.71
N GLY A 274 5.04 -24.27 -6.05
CA GLY A 274 5.34 -23.86 -7.42
C GLY A 274 4.54 -22.65 -7.91
N GLY A 275 4.51 -22.48 -9.23
CA GLY A 275 3.69 -21.46 -9.90
C GLY A 275 2.21 -21.84 -9.94
N PHE A 276 1.36 -20.92 -10.42
CA PHE A 276 -0.09 -21.16 -10.55
C PHE A 276 -0.44 -22.44 -11.33
N ARG A 277 0.43 -22.89 -12.26
CA ARG A 277 0.29 -24.15 -12.99
C ARG A 277 0.29 -25.42 -12.13
N ASN A 278 0.99 -25.41 -10.99
CA ASN A 278 1.32 -26.63 -10.24
C ASN A 278 0.45 -26.86 -9.00
N VAL A 279 -0.67 -26.13 -8.85
CA VAL A 279 -1.57 -26.32 -7.72
C VAL A 279 -2.37 -27.62 -7.90
N ALA A 280 -1.74 -28.72 -7.51
CA ALA A 280 -2.02 -30.10 -7.92
C ALA A 280 -3.38 -30.68 -7.53
N ARG A 281 -4.25 -29.96 -6.81
CA ARG A 281 -5.61 -30.43 -6.43
C ARG A 281 -6.70 -29.36 -6.43
N GLY A 282 -6.43 -28.17 -6.95
CA GLY A 282 -7.45 -27.14 -7.12
C GLY A 282 -7.36 -26.62 -8.54
N HIS A 283 -8.44 -26.69 -9.31
CA HIS A 283 -8.51 -25.94 -10.55
C HIS A 283 -8.46 -24.46 -10.20
N ILE A 284 -7.30 -23.82 -10.35
CA ILE A 284 -7.25 -22.36 -10.45
C ILE A 284 -7.83 -22.05 -11.81
N ARG A 285 -9.15 -21.89 -11.86
CA ARG A 285 -9.79 -21.27 -12.99
C ARG A 285 -9.38 -19.79 -12.93
N VAL A 286 -8.29 -19.47 -13.62
CA VAL A 286 -8.01 -18.10 -14.00
C VAL A 286 -9.08 -17.74 -15.03
N ASP A 287 -10.30 -17.48 -14.55
CA ASP A 287 -11.23 -16.62 -15.26
C ASP A 287 -10.60 -15.24 -15.22
N ALA A 288 -9.53 -15.03 -16.01
CA ALA A 288 -8.95 -13.72 -16.22
C ALA A 288 -9.96 -12.95 -17.05
N VAL A 289 -11.01 -12.46 -16.37
CA VAL A 289 -11.60 -11.22 -16.78
C VAL A 289 -10.49 -10.21 -16.58
N LEU A 290 -9.87 -9.84 -17.70
CA LEU A 290 -8.77 -8.87 -17.77
C LEU A 290 -9.34 -7.48 -17.44
N GLU A 291 -9.84 -7.32 -16.22
CA GLU A 291 -10.32 -6.05 -15.70
C GLU A 291 -9.11 -5.26 -15.19
N ASP A 292 -9.19 -3.93 -15.31
CA ASP A 292 -8.25 -3.00 -14.69
C ASP A 292 -6.79 -3.01 -15.18
N PHE A 293 -6.51 -3.42 -16.42
CA PHE A 293 -5.22 -3.08 -17.04
C PHE A 293 -5.05 -1.56 -17.12
N ARG A 294 -3.96 -1.07 -16.54
CA ARG A 294 -3.52 0.31 -16.70
C ARG A 294 -2.52 0.39 -17.84
N GLU A 295 -2.86 1.14 -18.88
CA GLU A 295 -1.89 1.48 -19.92
C GLU A 295 -0.80 2.39 -19.31
N LEU A 296 0.44 1.90 -19.25
CA LEU A 296 1.58 2.68 -18.77
C LEU A 296 2.14 3.59 -19.86
N SER A 297 2.16 3.10 -21.11
CA SER A 297 2.71 3.83 -22.25
C SER A 297 2.19 3.26 -23.57
N SER A 298 2.04 4.13 -24.57
CA SER A 298 1.66 3.75 -25.93
C SER A 298 2.40 4.61 -26.95
N THR A 299 3.40 4.01 -27.60
CA THR A 299 4.28 4.68 -28.55
C THR A 299 4.05 4.14 -29.96
N PHE A 300 4.37 4.94 -30.97
CA PHE A 300 4.35 4.52 -32.38
C PHE A 300 5.59 5.07 -33.07
N ASP A 301 6.37 4.19 -33.70
CA ASP A 301 7.50 4.58 -34.52
C ASP A 301 7.07 4.65 -36.00
N PRO A 302 7.05 5.84 -36.62
CA PRO A 302 6.62 6.00 -38.01
C PRO A 302 7.58 5.37 -39.03
N ARG A 303 8.85 5.13 -38.67
CA ARG A 303 9.85 4.52 -39.56
C ARG A 303 9.61 3.03 -39.70
N THR A 304 9.47 2.34 -38.57
CA THR A 304 9.21 0.89 -38.54
C THR A 304 7.72 0.55 -38.69
N ARG A 305 6.84 1.54 -38.51
CA ARG A 305 5.38 1.42 -38.46
C ARG A 305 4.93 0.46 -37.35
N VAL A 306 5.64 0.45 -36.23
CA VAL A 306 5.34 -0.41 -35.08
C VAL A 306 4.83 0.44 -33.93
N ALA A 307 3.65 0.09 -33.42
CA ALA A 307 3.14 0.55 -32.15
C ALA A 307 3.63 -0.39 -31.03
N THR A 308 4.01 0.18 -29.89
CA THR A 308 4.36 -0.56 -28.67
C THR A 308 3.50 -0.05 -27.53
N VAL A 309 2.80 -0.98 -26.86
CA VAL A 309 1.95 -0.70 -25.70
C VAL A 309 2.47 -1.47 -24.50
N ARG A 310 2.53 -0.81 -23.34
CA ARG A 310 2.82 -1.43 -22.04
C ARG A 310 1.57 -1.36 -21.17
N LEU A 311 1.11 -2.51 -20.70
CA LEU A 311 -0.01 -2.61 -19.77
C LEU A 311 0.49 -3.11 -18.42
N ALA A 312 -0.02 -2.54 -17.33
CA ALA A 312 0.23 -3.01 -15.97
C ALA A 312 -1.05 -3.62 -15.38
N ALA A 313 -0.91 -4.75 -14.70
CA ALA A 313 -1.94 -5.34 -13.86
C ALA A 313 -1.40 -5.52 -12.43
N PRO A 314 -2.17 -5.23 -11.39
CA PRO A 314 -1.74 -5.48 -10.02
C PRO A 314 -1.67 -6.99 -9.72
N LEU A 315 -0.66 -7.42 -8.97
CA LEU A 315 -0.54 -8.81 -8.48
C LEU A 315 -1.47 -9.09 -7.30
N TYR A 316 -1.65 -8.08 -6.43
CA TYR A 316 -2.43 -8.13 -5.20
C TYR A 316 -3.59 -7.11 -5.28
N GLY A 317 -4.55 -7.20 -4.38
CA GLY A 317 -5.74 -6.33 -4.33
C GLY A 317 -7.02 -7.10 -4.67
N ALA A 318 -8.17 -6.51 -4.36
CA ALA A 318 -9.48 -7.01 -4.81
C ALA A 318 -9.59 -7.12 -6.35
N ARG A 319 -8.68 -6.44 -7.06
CA ARG A 319 -8.56 -6.39 -8.52
C ARG A 319 -7.23 -6.99 -9.02
N GLY A 320 -6.47 -7.61 -8.10
CA GLY A 320 -5.22 -8.27 -8.43
C GLY A 320 -5.46 -9.52 -9.27
N VAL A 321 -4.41 -10.00 -9.95
CA VAL A 321 -4.39 -11.27 -10.68
C VAL A 321 -4.89 -12.45 -9.82
N VAL A 322 -4.85 -12.30 -8.49
CA VAL A 322 -5.21 -13.34 -7.55
C VAL A 322 -6.42 -12.92 -6.72
N GLU A 323 -7.62 -13.26 -7.20
CA GLU A 323 -8.81 -13.27 -6.34
C GLU A 323 -8.76 -14.54 -5.47
N LEU A 324 -8.22 -14.41 -4.26
CA LEU A 324 -8.04 -15.50 -3.31
C LEU A 324 -9.35 -15.93 -2.67
N LYS A 325 -10.18 -16.69 -3.40
CA LYS A 325 -11.39 -17.30 -2.83
C LYS A 325 -11.04 -18.51 -1.96
N GLY A 326 -10.67 -18.22 -0.69
CA GLY A 326 -10.87 -19.02 0.53
C GLY A 326 -10.30 -20.45 0.64
N GLY A 327 -10.19 -21.22 -0.44
CA GLY A 327 -9.84 -22.64 -0.40
C GLY A 327 -8.41 -22.98 -0.83
N LEU A 328 -7.72 -22.09 -1.55
CA LEU A 328 -6.44 -22.41 -2.20
C LEU A 328 -5.19 -22.11 -1.37
N LEU A 329 -5.29 -21.33 -0.29
CA LEU A 329 -4.12 -20.85 0.46
C LEU A 329 -3.94 -21.44 1.86
N THR A 330 -4.80 -22.37 2.28
CA THR A 330 -4.47 -23.25 3.40
C THR A 330 -3.47 -24.30 2.91
N GLY A 331 -2.35 -23.87 2.34
CA GLY A 331 -1.21 -24.74 2.15
C GLY A 331 -0.84 -25.32 3.51
N ASP A 332 -0.41 -26.58 3.51
CA ASP A 332 0.03 -27.25 4.72
C ASP A 332 1.01 -26.32 5.45
N ALA A 333 0.62 -25.89 6.65
CA ALA A 333 1.42 -24.99 7.47
C ALA A 333 2.76 -25.66 7.83
N GLY A 334 2.87 -26.97 7.60
CA GLY A 334 4.00 -27.78 8.02
C GLY A 334 4.05 -27.87 9.53
N GLU A 335 5.08 -28.54 10.03
CA GLU A 335 5.39 -28.49 11.45
C GLU A 335 5.77 -27.05 11.83
N ARG A 336 5.09 -26.49 12.83
CA ARG A 336 5.35 -25.15 13.33
C ARG A 336 6.42 -25.18 14.39
N ALA A 337 7.32 -24.20 14.35
CA ALA A 337 8.23 -23.96 15.46
C ALA A 337 7.46 -23.42 16.68
N GLU A 338 7.86 -23.85 17.88
CA GLU A 338 7.30 -23.36 19.13
C GLU A 338 7.81 -21.94 19.42
N ARG A 339 6.93 -21.05 19.89
CA ARG A 339 7.29 -19.67 20.24
C ARG A 339 7.70 -19.59 21.69
N LEU A 340 8.78 -18.85 21.95
CA LEU A 340 9.30 -18.68 23.29
C LEU A 340 8.69 -17.46 24.01
N ASP A 341 8.27 -16.43 23.27
CA ASP A 341 7.66 -15.18 23.80
C ASP A 341 8.37 -14.60 25.03
N ALA A 342 9.70 -14.74 25.06
CA ALA A 342 10.55 -14.36 26.19
C ALA A 342 10.95 -12.87 26.20
N ALA A 343 10.56 -12.11 25.18
CA ALA A 343 10.96 -10.73 24.98
C ALA A 343 9.87 -9.86 24.36
N ARG A 344 9.84 -8.58 24.76
CA ARG A 344 9.23 -7.52 23.96
C ARG A 344 10.23 -7.05 22.91
N GLY A 345 9.74 -6.87 21.70
CA GLY A 345 10.48 -6.44 20.53
C GLY A 345 9.93 -5.11 20.03
N ASP A 346 10.73 -4.06 20.10
CA ASP A 346 10.28 -2.70 19.78
C ASP A 346 10.51 -2.32 18.31
N ALA A 347 10.77 -3.31 17.46
CA ALA A 347 11.01 -3.12 16.04
C ALA A 347 9.77 -2.55 15.32
N GLU A 348 9.98 -1.69 14.34
CA GLU A 348 8.90 -1.17 13.49
C GLU A 348 8.75 -1.95 12.18
N VAL A 349 9.80 -2.66 11.76
CA VAL A 349 9.87 -3.42 10.51
C VAL A 349 10.87 -4.57 10.67
N ILE A 350 10.62 -5.67 9.97
CA ILE A 350 11.55 -6.79 9.82
C ILE A 350 12.14 -6.75 8.42
N VAL A 351 13.47 -6.78 8.33
CA VAL A 351 14.21 -6.83 7.07
C VAL A 351 15.02 -8.11 7.05
N ILE A 352 14.82 -8.95 6.03
CA ILE A 352 15.60 -10.17 5.86
C ILE A 352 16.56 -9.98 4.68
N ASP A 353 17.86 -10.07 4.94
CA ASP A 353 18.89 -10.16 3.91
C ASP A 353 18.91 -11.57 3.33
N ALA A 354 18.33 -11.72 2.15
CA ALA A 354 18.29 -12.95 1.37
C ALA A 354 19.09 -12.82 0.05
N ARG A 355 20.13 -11.98 0.03
CA ARG A 355 21.05 -11.89 -1.10
C ARG A 355 21.99 -13.10 -1.12
N GLY A 356 22.30 -13.61 -2.31
CA GLY A 356 23.27 -14.67 -2.50
C GLY A 356 22.81 -16.05 -2.01
N VAL A 357 21.56 -16.22 -1.58
CA VAL A 357 21.04 -17.52 -1.10
C VAL A 357 20.17 -18.25 -2.11
N GLY A 358 20.02 -17.68 -3.31
CA GLY A 358 19.18 -18.23 -4.38
C GLY A 358 17.68 -18.10 -4.12
N LEU A 359 17.28 -17.16 -3.26
CA LEU A 359 15.88 -16.88 -3.01
C LEU A 359 15.24 -16.26 -4.25
N ALA A 360 14.07 -16.76 -4.57
CA ALA A 360 13.33 -16.44 -5.76
C ALA A 360 12.00 -15.79 -5.31
N PRO A 361 11.69 -14.53 -5.70
CA PRO A 361 10.52 -13.82 -5.19
C PRO A 361 9.21 -14.54 -5.54
N SER A 362 8.24 -14.43 -4.64
CA SER A 362 6.93 -15.11 -4.78
C SER A 362 5.83 -14.29 -4.12
N MET A 363 4.58 -14.61 -4.44
CA MET A 363 3.44 -13.90 -3.84
C MET A 363 3.22 -14.24 -2.37
N LEU A 364 3.50 -15.50 -2.00
CA LEU A 364 3.18 -16.07 -0.70
C LEU A 364 4.42 -16.77 -0.11
N PRO A 365 5.52 -16.01 0.12
CA PRO A 365 6.73 -16.58 0.72
C PRO A 365 6.44 -17.12 2.11
N LYS A 366 7.09 -18.22 2.48
CA LYS A 366 7.16 -18.70 3.86
C LYS A 366 8.48 -18.27 4.49
N ILE A 367 8.47 -18.06 5.80
CA ILE A 367 9.69 -17.91 6.59
C ILE A 367 9.85 -19.19 7.41
N LEU A 368 10.97 -19.87 7.18
CA LEU A 368 11.32 -21.14 7.80
C LEU A 368 12.49 -20.94 8.77
N SER A 369 12.53 -21.70 9.84
CA SER A 369 13.70 -21.83 10.72
C SER A 369 14.83 -22.62 10.03
N ALA A 370 16.00 -22.65 10.65
CA ALA A 370 17.17 -23.34 10.10
C ALA A 370 16.97 -24.86 9.97
N ASP A 371 16.05 -25.45 10.75
CA ASP A 371 15.63 -26.86 10.69
C ASP A 371 14.45 -27.10 9.74
N GLY A 372 13.97 -26.06 9.02
CA GLY A 372 12.92 -26.16 8.02
C GLY A 372 11.49 -26.06 8.56
N LYS A 373 11.28 -25.82 9.86
CA LYS A 373 9.95 -25.61 10.43
C LYS A 373 9.41 -24.23 10.05
N ALA A 374 8.08 -24.11 9.94
CA ALA A 374 7.47 -22.83 9.59
C ALA A 374 7.48 -21.87 10.80
N LEU A 375 8.10 -20.70 10.64
CA LEU A 375 8.05 -19.58 11.58
C LEU A 375 6.92 -18.61 11.23
N PHE A 376 6.68 -18.41 9.94
CA PHE A 376 5.59 -17.61 9.40
C PHE A 376 5.16 -18.14 8.03
N ALA A 377 3.85 -18.25 7.81
CA ALA A 377 3.28 -18.69 6.55
C ALA A 377 2.11 -17.79 6.12
N PRO A 378 1.78 -17.76 4.82
CA PRO A 378 0.63 -17.00 4.31
C PRO A 378 -0.69 -17.32 5.01
N GLY A 379 -0.91 -18.57 5.44
CA GLY A 379 -2.10 -18.98 6.20
C GLY A 379 -2.23 -18.35 7.59
N ASP A 380 -1.21 -17.65 8.08
CA ASP A 380 -1.26 -16.87 9.32
C ASP A 380 -1.92 -15.49 9.14
N LEU A 381 -2.19 -15.10 7.90
CA LEU A 381 -2.87 -13.86 7.54
C LEU A 381 -4.36 -14.14 7.27
N PRO A 382 -5.25 -13.22 7.68
CA PRO A 382 -6.64 -13.28 7.24
C PRO A 382 -6.73 -13.11 5.73
N ALA A 383 -7.72 -13.74 5.09
CA ALA A 383 -7.89 -13.73 3.64
C ALA A 383 -8.00 -12.30 3.09
N GLU A 384 -8.64 -11.40 3.82
CA GLU A 384 -8.78 -9.99 3.47
C GLU A 384 -7.42 -9.28 3.42
N ALA A 385 -6.48 -9.64 4.30
CA ALA A 385 -5.14 -9.05 4.28
C ALA A 385 -4.31 -9.57 3.10
N LEU A 386 -4.41 -10.87 2.78
CA LEU A 386 -3.76 -11.45 1.60
C LEU A 386 -4.33 -10.87 0.30
N ALA A 387 -5.64 -10.60 0.27
CA ALA A 387 -6.28 -9.93 -0.84
C ALA A 387 -5.86 -8.46 -0.93
N ALA A 388 -5.65 -7.76 0.18
CA ALA A 388 -5.38 -6.31 0.14
C ALA A 388 -3.92 -5.92 -0.11
N ARG A 389 -2.95 -6.78 0.22
CA ARG A 389 -1.52 -6.42 0.19
C ARG A 389 -0.61 -7.65 0.04
N PRO A 390 0.64 -7.46 -0.42
CA PRO A 390 1.63 -8.54 -0.39
C PRO A 390 1.94 -8.99 1.05
N VAL A 391 2.38 -10.24 1.15
CA VAL A 391 2.89 -10.83 2.40
C VAL A 391 4.19 -10.18 2.82
N ALA A 392 5.11 -10.00 1.87
CA ALA A 392 6.41 -9.37 2.04
C ALA A 392 6.69 -8.42 0.87
N LEU A 393 7.40 -7.33 1.14
CA LEU A 393 7.96 -6.46 0.12
C LEU A 393 9.31 -7.02 -0.33
N PHE A 394 9.45 -7.34 -1.61
CA PHE A 394 10.75 -7.69 -2.18
C PHE A 394 11.46 -6.45 -2.70
N VAL A 395 12.75 -6.30 -2.41
CA VAL A 395 13.60 -5.23 -2.95
C VAL A 395 14.93 -5.80 -3.42
N TYR A 396 15.53 -5.15 -4.43
CA TYR A 396 16.83 -5.54 -4.95
C TYR A 396 17.92 -4.65 -4.36
N ARG A 397 19.05 -5.29 -4.03
CA ARG A 397 20.31 -4.58 -3.78
C ARG A 397 21.47 -5.46 -4.20
N GLU A 398 22.43 -4.87 -4.92
CA GLU A 398 23.65 -5.58 -5.29
C GLU A 398 24.46 -5.92 -4.03
N GLN A 399 24.96 -7.16 -3.96
CA GLN A 399 25.80 -7.59 -2.87
C GLN A 399 27.24 -7.09 -3.10
N VAL A 400 27.77 -6.31 -2.17
CA VAL A 400 29.14 -5.81 -2.26
C VAL A 400 30.04 -6.65 -1.35
N GLY A 401 30.80 -7.58 -1.94
CA GLY A 401 32.01 -8.14 -1.32
C GLY A 401 31.86 -8.92 -0.01
N VAL A 402 30.70 -9.50 0.31
CA VAL A 402 30.52 -10.24 1.58
C VAL A 402 31.10 -11.65 1.47
N ARG A 403 32.03 -11.99 2.37
CA ARG A 403 32.50 -13.38 2.59
C ARG A 403 31.39 -14.16 3.31
N ARG A 404 31.00 -15.31 2.76
CA ARG A 404 30.13 -16.28 3.45
C ARG A 404 30.90 -16.88 4.63
N GLU A 405 30.59 -16.46 5.85
CA GLU A 405 31.06 -17.12 7.05
C GLU A 405 30.23 -18.38 7.31
N THR A 406 30.89 -19.53 7.48
CA THR A 406 30.27 -20.81 7.81
C THR A 406 29.76 -20.81 9.26
N ASP A 407 28.58 -21.37 9.48
CA ASP A 407 27.90 -21.39 10.79
C ASP A 407 28.74 -21.98 11.93
N ALA A 408 28.84 -21.24 13.04
CA ALA A 408 29.38 -21.74 14.30
C ALA A 408 28.21 -22.06 15.27
N PRO A 409 28.21 -23.22 15.96
CA PRO A 409 27.13 -23.61 16.86
C PRO A 409 27.11 -22.76 18.14
N ILE A 410 25.93 -22.22 18.51
CA ILE A 410 25.71 -21.42 19.73
C ILE A 410 24.77 -22.14 20.70
N LEU A 411 25.23 -22.46 21.92
CA LEU A 411 24.40 -22.89 23.07
C LEU A 411 24.94 -22.38 24.43
N SER A 412 24.21 -21.45 25.08
CA SER A 412 23.92 -21.41 26.54
C SER A 412 22.98 -20.22 26.90
N PRO A 413 22.23 -20.23 28.03
CA PRO A 413 21.19 -19.23 28.38
C PRO A 413 21.63 -17.77 28.63
N ILE A 414 22.94 -17.47 28.66
CA ILE A 414 23.48 -16.10 28.49
C ILE A 414 23.34 -15.64 27.00
N ALA A 415 22.58 -16.41 26.21
CA ALA A 415 22.46 -16.37 24.77
C ALA A 415 21.84 -15.11 24.21
N ARG A 416 20.94 -14.39 24.87
CA ARG A 416 20.15 -13.37 24.17
C ARG A 416 21.02 -12.25 23.57
N ALA A 417 21.86 -11.61 24.37
CA ALA A 417 22.78 -10.59 23.89
C ALA A 417 23.81 -11.17 22.92
N LYS A 418 24.27 -12.41 23.16
CA LYS A 418 25.24 -13.09 22.28
C LYS A 418 24.67 -13.49 20.93
N VAL A 419 23.41 -13.91 20.87
CA VAL A 419 22.70 -14.32 19.64
C VAL A 419 22.35 -13.09 18.83
N VAL A 420 21.86 -12.01 19.46
CA VAL A 420 21.64 -10.73 18.79
C VAL A 420 22.97 -10.14 18.28
N ALA A 421 24.04 -10.20 19.08
CA ALA A 421 25.36 -9.73 18.66
C ALA A 421 25.98 -10.60 17.55
N ALA A 422 25.79 -11.92 17.59
CA ALA A 422 26.24 -12.83 16.55
C ALA A 422 25.51 -12.57 15.22
N GLU A 423 24.20 -12.33 15.28
CA GLU A 423 23.43 -11.91 14.11
C GLU A 423 23.91 -10.54 13.60
N ALA A 424 24.11 -9.57 14.49
CA ALA A 424 24.61 -8.25 14.12
C ALA A 424 25.97 -8.30 13.41
N GLY A 425 26.85 -9.23 13.79
CA GLY A 425 28.16 -9.42 13.13
C GLY A 425 28.07 -9.98 11.72
N ARG A 426 26.93 -10.57 11.32
CA ARG A 426 26.72 -11.17 9.98
C ARG A 426 26.10 -10.19 8.99
N ILE A 427 25.48 -9.12 9.47
CA ILE A 427 24.81 -8.15 8.63
C ILE A 427 25.85 -7.33 7.86
N ASP A 428 25.66 -7.23 6.54
CA ASP A 428 26.41 -6.31 5.69
C ASP A 428 26.31 -4.87 6.25
N PRO A 429 27.44 -4.24 6.64
CA PRO A 429 27.43 -2.90 7.23
C PRO A 429 26.76 -1.83 6.36
N GLU A 430 26.90 -1.95 5.03
CA GLU A 430 26.27 -1.01 4.11
C GLU A 430 24.77 -1.24 4.01
N LEU A 431 24.31 -2.49 4.14
CA LEU A 431 22.89 -2.80 4.26
C LEU A 431 22.34 -2.23 5.57
N ASP A 432 22.98 -2.51 6.71
CA ASP A 432 22.55 -2.02 8.03
C ASP A 432 22.41 -0.48 8.02
N LYS A 433 23.43 0.22 7.52
CA LYS A 433 23.43 1.68 7.37
C LYS A 433 22.23 2.18 6.56
N SER A 434 21.95 1.62 5.39
CA SER A 434 20.81 2.06 4.58
C SER A 434 19.46 1.74 5.19
N VAL A 435 19.31 0.55 5.80
CA VAL A 435 18.07 0.18 6.47
C VAL A 435 17.81 1.09 7.66
N ARG A 436 18.83 1.42 8.46
CA ARG A 436 18.72 2.33 9.61
C ARG A 436 18.55 3.80 9.20
N ALA A 437 18.93 4.18 7.98
CA ALA A 437 18.59 5.49 7.43
C ALA A 437 17.09 5.58 7.07
N ALA A 438 16.50 4.46 6.63
CA ALA A 438 15.08 4.36 6.27
C ALA A 438 14.16 4.15 7.48
N PHE A 439 14.65 3.46 8.51
CA PHE A 439 13.87 3.04 9.68
C PHE A 439 14.61 3.33 10.97
N SER A 440 13.87 3.86 11.95
CA SER A 440 14.38 4.15 13.29
C SER A 440 14.74 2.89 14.07
N ARG A 441 13.94 1.82 13.91
CA ARG A 441 14.05 0.60 14.71
C ARG A 441 13.82 -0.66 13.86
N PRO A 442 14.69 -0.95 12.88
CA PRO A 442 14.59 -2.17 12.09
C PRO A 442 15.11 -3.38 12.88
N LEU A 443 14.42 -4.52 12.75
CA LEU A 443 15.01 -5.83 13.02
C LEU A 443 15.58 -6.38 11.71
N ILE A 444 16.90 -6.53 11.64
CA ILE A 444 17.57 -7.07 10.44
C ILE A 444 18.00 -8.51 10.74
N LEU A 445 17.65 -9.41 9.84
CA LEU A 445 17.92 -10.85 9.93
C LEU A 445 18.61 -11.34 8.66
N THR A 446 19.37 -12.41 8.76
CA THR A 446 20.09 -13.04 7.64
C THR A 446 19.41 -14.35 7.26
N ALA A 447 19.14 -14.53 5.97
CA ALA A 447 18.70 -15.80 5.44
C ALA A 447 19.88 -16.76 5.26
N GLY A 448 19.65 -18.04 5.56
CA GLY A 448 20.47 -19.15 5.09
C GLY A 448 20.15 -19.51 3.64
N ARG A 449 20.80 -20.57 3.13
CA ARG A 449 20.55 -21.09 1.78
C ARG A 449 19.06 -21.43 1.61
N ALA A 450 18.44 -20.96 0.52
CA ALA A 450 17.07 -21.33 0.21
C ALA A 450 16.93 -22.85 0.10
N ALA A 451 15.76 -23.38 0.47
CA ALA A 451 15.50 -24.81 0.37
C ALA A 451 15.62 -25.26 -1.10
N GLU A 452 16.38 -26.33 -1.36
CA GLU A 452 16.70 -26.77 -2.72
C GLU A 452 15.46 -27.07 -3.56
N ASN A 453 14.40 -27.58 -2.92
CA ASN A 453 13.12 -27.90 -3.54
C ASN A 453 12.09 -26.76 -3.43
N ASP A 454 12.41 -25.68 -2.72
CA ASP A 454 11.54 -24.54 -2.51
C ASP A 454 12.36 -23.24 -2.47
N PRO A 455 12.72 -22.71 -3.64
CA PRO A 455 13.51 -21.48 -3.73
C PRO A 455 12.69 -20.24 -3.36
N THR A 456 11.41 -20.38 -3.01
CA THR A 456 10.52 -19.25 -2.67
C THR A 456 10.37 -19.03 -1.17
N SER A 457 10.75 -20.01 -0.36
CA SER A 457 10.77 -19.91 1.09
C SER A 457 12.10 -19.38 1.60
N VAL A 458 12.02 -18.46 2.55
CA VAL A 458 13.16 -17.87 3.22
C VAL A 458 13.54 -18.76 4.40
N VAL A 459 14.66 -19.46 4.31
CA VAL A 459 15.22 -20.19 5.45
C VAL A 459 16.09 -19.23 6.24
N LEU A 460 15.81 -19.03 7.53
CA LEU A 460 16.66 -18.20 8.40
C LEU A 460 17.90 -18.95 8.86
N THR A 461 18.98 -18.22 9.17
CA THR A 461 20.10 -18.82 9.90
C THR A 461 19.70 -19.20 11.33
N GLN A 462 20.47 -20.08 11.98
CA GLN A 462 20.19 -20.54 13.34
C GLN A 462 20.29 -19.42 14.42
N SER A 463 20.94 -18.30 14.11
CA SER A 463 20.93 -17.12 14.97
C SER A 463 19.66 -16.32 14.73
N ALA A 464 19.32 -16.06 13.47
CA ALA A 464 18.15 -15.30 13.07
C ALA A 464 16.82 -15.94 13.49
N ASP A 465 16.69 -17.27 13.39
CA ASP A 465 15.46 -17.97 13.82
C ASP A 465 15.23 -17.86 15.34
N LYS A 466 16.28 -18.07 16.14
CA LYS A 466 16.27 -17.92 17.59
C LYS A 466 15.92 -16.51 17.97
N VAL A 467 16.51 -15.50 17.30
CA VAL A 467 16.08 -14.11 17.46
C VAL A 467 14.58 -14.07 17.24
N LEU A 468 14.09 -14.39 16.03
CA LEU A 468 12.68 -14.22 15.65
C LEU A 468 11.69 -14.86 16.64
N MET A 469 12.03 -16.02 17.21
CA MET A 469 11.20 -16.75 18.18
C MET A 469 11.13 -16.12 19.58
N LEU A 470 11.99 -15.14 19.90
CA LEU A 470 12.00 -14.48 21.22
C LEU A 470 10.80 -13.58 21.45
N SER A 471 10.12 -13.08 20.41
CA SER A 471 9.05 -12.10 20.58
C SER A 471 7.86 -12.31 19.62
N GLY A 472 6.69 -12.57 20.18
CA GLY A 472 5.43 -12.59 19.44
C GLY A 472 5.07 -11.25 18.77
N GLU A 473 5.62 -10.12 19.22
CA GLU A 473 5.39 -8.81 18.59
C GLU A 473 5.92 -8.79 17.15
N TRP A 474 7.01 -9.51 16.85
CA TRP A 474 7.56 -9.60 15.50
C TRP A 474 6.68 -10.40 14.56
N PHE A 475 5.98 -11.40 15.07
CA PHE A 475 4.95 -12.10 14.30
C PHE A 475 3.80 -11.17 13.93
N GLU A 476 3.38 -10.27 14.84
CA GLU A 476 2.37 -9.27 14.54
C GLU A 476 2.86 -8.21 13.53
N LEU A 477 4.16 -7.89 13.48
CA LEU A 477 4.73 -7.05 12.42
C LEU A 477 4.61 -7.72 11.04
N MET A 478 4.92 -9.02 10.93
CA MET A 478 4.71 -9.77 9.69
C MET A 478 3.22 -9.82 9.32
N LYS A 479 2.34 -10.03 10.30
CA LYS A 479 0.89 -9.96 10.11
C LYS A 479 0.36 -8.59 9.74
N ALA A 480 1.10 -7.53 10.04
CA ALA A 480 0.82 -6.16 9.61
C ALA A 480 1.44 -5.82 8.24
N GLY A 481 2.21 -6.72 7.64
CA GLY A 481 2.87 -6.50 6.34
C GLY A 481 4.13 -5.68 6.42
N LYS A 482 4.78 -5.66 7.59
CA LYS A 482 6.02 -4.94 7.84
C LYS A 482 7.23 -5.87 7.72
N LEU A 483 7.26 -6.57 6.59
CA LEU A 483 8.30 -7.53 6.24
C LEU A 483 8.90 -7.13 4.89
N VAL A 484 10.20 -6.88 4.88
CA VAL A 484 11.00 -6.57 3.69
C VAL A 484 11.99 -7.70 3.47
N ILE A 485 12.08 -8.20 2.24
CA ILE A 485 13.05 -9.23 1.84
C ILE A 485 13.97 -8.60 0.80
N VAL A 486 15.26 -8.53 1.11
CA VAL A 486 16.30 -8.03 0.22
C VAL A 486 16.86 -9.21 -0.57
N THR A 487 16.83 -9.14 -1.90
CA THR A 487 17.28 -10.21 -2.78
C THR A 487 18.31 -9.71 -3.79
N ASP A 488 19.05 -10.65 -4.38
CA ASP A 488 20.02 -10.47 -5.45
C ASP A 488 19.44 -10.73 -6.85
N VAL A 489 18.14 -11.06 -6.96
CA VAL A 489 17.45 -11.18 -8.25
C VAL A 489 17.48 -9.83 -8.95
N LYS A 490 18.44 -9.70 -9.87
CA LYS A 490 18.66 -8.50 -10.68
C LYS A 490 17.41 -8.23 -11.52
N SER A 491 17.06 -6.95 -11.58
CA SER A 491 16.55 -6.35 -12.80
C SER A 491 17.54 -6.70 -13.92
N VAL A 492 17.24 -7.73 -14.73
CA VAL A 492 18.00 -7.92 -15.97
C VAL A 492 17.59 -6.74 -16.84
N LYS A 493 18.52 -5.81 -17.08
CA LYS A 493 18.29 -4.77 -18.08
C LYS A 493 17.93 -5.47 -19.40
N PRO A 494 16.76 -5.16 -20.00
CA PRO A 494 16.33 -5.77 -21.25
C PRO A 494 17.30 -5.48 -22.40
#